data_AF-A0A383CXH8-F1
#
_entry.id   AF-A0A383CXH8-F1
#
_cell.length_a   1.000
_cell.length_b   1.000
_cell.length_c   1.000
_cell.angle_alpha   90.00
_cell.angle_beta   90.00
_cell.angle_gamma   90.00
#
_symmetry.space_group_name_H-M   'P 1'
#
loop_
_entity.id
_entity.type
_entity.pdbx_description
1 polymer ?
#
loop_
_entity_poly.entity_id
_entity_poly.type
_entity_poly.pdbx_seq_one_letter_code
_entity_poly.pdbx_strand_id
1 'polypeptide(L)'
;VLKRVPEAIMAALPIFSVIMLFIMGASIMHWNHIYHWLHEGIMDPASVHYDKIIAGKEAYLNATFFIIRTIIYLLIWNYFAKKLRKLSILEDTNGGISYHNTGVKASAWFMVFFAITSAMASWDWIMSIDAHWFSTIFGWYIFAEWAAIGFTTILLFTLYLKRQGYLQEVNENHIHDLGKWIFAFSLVWTYMWFSQFMLIWYANIPEEVAYYTARLEVHNYKFLFWFSMLINFIFPII
;
A
#
# COMPACT_ATOMS: atom_id res chain seq x y z
N VAL A 1 -24.31 6.40 7.62
CA VAL A 1 -24.21 7.61 6.76
C VAL A 1 -22.96 7.65 5.88
N LEU A 2 -21.75 7.33 6.38
CA LEU A 2 -20.52 7.45 5.56
C LEU A 2 -20.23 6.29 4.59
N LYS A 3 -20.79 5.09 4.82
CA LYS A 3 -20.47 3.83 4.12
C LYS A 3 -20.41 3.94 2.58
N ARG A 4 -21.27 4.76 1.96
CA ARG A 4 -21.35 4.90 0.50
C ARG A 4 -20.14 5.58 -0.14
N VAL A 5 -19.49 6.51 0.57
CA VAL A 5 -18.33 7.24 0.08
C VAL A 5 -17.13 6.29 -0.18
N PRO A 6 -16.65 5.49 0.79
CA PRO A 6 -15.57 4.54 0.53
C PRO A 6 -15.96 3.47 -0.49
N GLU A 7 -17.21 2.98 -0.50
CA GLU A 7 -17.67 2.03 -1.53
C GLU A 7 -17.59 2.60 -2.96
N ALA A 8 -17.85 3.90 -3.11
CA ALA A 8 -17.73 4.59 -4.40
C ALA A 8 -16.25 4.81 -4.79
N ILE A 9 -15.39 5.22 -3.85
CA ILE A 9 -13.94 5.36 -4.08
C ILE A 9 -13.36 4.02 -4.55
N MET A 10 -13.74 2.91 -3.90
CA MET A 10 -13.31 1.56 -4.27
C MET A 10 -13.76 1.13 -5.67
N ALA A 11 -14.72 1.81 -6.30
CA ALA A 11 -15.09 1.54 -7.69
C ALA A 11 -13.98 1.89 -8.69
N ALA A 12 -12.98 2.69 -8.30
CA ALA A 12 -11.81 2.99 -9.12
C ALA A 12 -10.75 1.86 -9.09
N LEU A 13 -10.82 0.94 -8.12
CA LEU A 13 -9.83 -0.13 -7.95
C LEU A 13 -9.58 -0.98 -9.21
N PRO A 14 -10.60 -1.40 -10.00
CA PRO A 14 -10.35 -2.15 -11.22
C PRO A 14 -9.49 -1.40 -12.24
N ILE A 15 -9.67 -0.08 -12.35
CA ILE A 15 -8.89 0.77 -13.26
C ILE A 15 -7.42 0.78 -12.82
N PHE A 16 -7.17 1.05 -11.54
CA PHE A 16 -5.82 1.03 -10.99
C PHE A 16 -5.18 -0.37 -11.05
N SER A 17 -5.97 -1.42 -10.96
CA SER A 17 -5.48 -2.80 -11.13
C SER A 17 -4.97 -3.06 -12.55
N VAL A 18 -5.67 -2.55 -13.57
CA VAL A 18 -5.22 -2.65 -14.97
C VAL A 18 -3.95 -1.84 -15.18
N ILE A 19 -3.88 -0.62 -14.66
CA ILE A 19 -2.67 0.22 -14.72
C ILE A 19 -1.50 -0.51 -14.07
N MET A 20 -1.73 -1.12 -12.89
CA MET A 20 -0.68 -1.83 -12.18
C MET A 20 -0.18 -3.05 -12.97
N LEU A 21 -1.08 -3.86 -13.53
CA LEU A 21 -0.71 -4.99 -14.39
C LEU A 21 0.04 -4.54 -15.64
N PHE A 22 -0.32 -3.39 -16.22
CA PHE A 22 0.40 -2.82 -17.35
C PHE A 22 1.84 -2.44 -16.95
N ILE A 23 2.04 -1.75 -15.82
CA ILE A 23 3.38 -1.37 -15.34
C ILE A 23 4.23 -2.63 -15.10
N MET A 24 3.69 -3.62 -14.40
CA MET A 24 4.42 -4.85 -14.08
C MET A 24 4.73 -5.67 -15.35
N GLY A 25 3.78 -5.78 -16.28
CA GLY A 25 3.99 -6.44 -17.57
C GLY A 25 5.03 -5.72 -18.42
N ALA A 26 4.98 -4.38 -18.46
CA ALA A 26 5.98 -3.57 -19.16
C ALA A 26 7.39 -3.74 -18.57
N SER A 27 7.53 -3.88 -17.25
CA SER A 27 8.83 -4.20 -16.62
C SER A 27 9.35 -5.57 -17.02
N ILE A 28 8.48 -6.58 -17.06
CA ILE A 28 8.85 -7.96 -17.47
C ILE A 28 9.25 -8.02 -18.95
N MET A 29 8.60 -7.22 -19.80
CA MET A 29 8.94 -7.10 -21.23
C MET A 29 10.14 -6.18 -21.49
N HIS A 30 10.83 -5.71 -20.45
CA HIS A 30 11.97 -4.78 -20.52
C HIS A 30 11.67 -3.44 -21.22
N TRP A 31 10.42 -2.96 -21.18
CA TRP A 31 10.05 -1.62 -21.66
C TRP A 31 10.48 -0.52 -20.66
N ASN A 32 10.90 -0.91 -19.47
CA ASN A 32 11.48 -0.08 -18.42
C ASN A 32 12.49 -0.89 -17.59
N HIS A 33 13.25 -0.20 -16.73
CA HIS A 33 14.24 -0.80 -15.84
C HIS A 33 13.93 -0.53 -14.35
N ILE A 34 12.65 -0.60 -13.97
CA ILE A 34 12.23 -0.33 -12.57
C ILE A 34 12.83 -1.36 -11.61
N TYR A 35 12.79 -2.64 -11.99
CA TYR A 35 13.28 -3.74 -11.17
C TYR A 35 14.61 -4.24 -11.71
N HIS A 36 15.70 -3.92 -11.01
CA HIS A 36 17.04 -4.34 -11.41
C HIS A 36 17.16 -5.87 -11.48
N TRP A 37 16.48 -6.64 -10.61
CA TRP A 37 16.49 -8.12 -10.62
C TRP A 37 15.90 -8.76 -11.88
N LEU A 38 15.22 -8.00 -12.75
CA LEU A 38 14.79 -8.48 -14.07
C LEU A 38 15.90 -8.38 -15.13
N HIS A 39 17.02 -7.72 -14.86
CA HIS A 39 18.06 -7.52 -15.87
C HIS A 39 18.61 -8.86 -16.38
N GLU A 40 18.83 -8.94 -17.69
CA GLU A 40 19.31 -10.15 -18.33
C GLU A 40 20.66 -10.60 -17.74
N GLY A 41 20.78 -11.90 -17.50
CA GLY A 41 21.98 -12.51 -16.98
C GLY A 41 22.26 -12.29 -15.48
N ILE A 42 21.37 -11.65 -14.70
CA ILE A 42 21.58 -11.52 -13.24
C ILE A 42 21.55 -12.88 -12.53
N MET A 43 20.73 -13.81 -13.01
CA MET A 43 20.56 -15.13 -12.39
C MET A 43 21.58 -16.18 -12.88
N ASP A 44 22.32 -15.90 -13.97
CA ASP A 44 23.21 -16.86 -14.62
C ASP A 44 24.66 -16.73 -14.11
N PRO A 45 25.25 -17.74 -13.45
CA PRO A 45 26.65 -17.70 -12.98
C PRO A 45 27.70 -17.47 -14.06
N ALA A 46 27.39 -17.71 -15.34
CA ALA A 46 28.31 -17.49 -16.46
C ALA A 46 28.25 -16.06 -17.01
N SER A 47 27.28 -15.25 -16.60
CA SER A 47 27.10 -13.87 -17.04
C SER A 47 27.99 -12.89 -16.28
N VAL A 48 28.43 -11.83 -16.96
CA VAL A 48 29.15 -10.70 -16.33
C VAL A 48 28.24 -9.92 -15.36
N HIS A 49 26.92 -10.05 -15.53
CA HIS A 49 25.93 -9.41 -14.68
C HIS A 49 25.47 -10.28 -13.51
N TYR A 50 26.08 -11.46 -13.31
CA TYR A 50 25.69 -12.38 -12.25
C TYR A 50 25.74 -11.73 -10.87
N ASP A 51 24.64 -11.82 -10.14
CA ASP A 51 24.56 -11.40 -8.75
C ASP A 51 24.13 -12.57 -7.87
N LYS A 52 25.06 -13.05 -7.04
CA LYS A 52 24.82 -14.20 -6.16
C LYS A 52 23.70 -13.95 -5.14
N ILE A 53 23.55 -12.72 -4.65
CA ILE A 53 22.54 -12.38 -3.63
C ILE A 53 21.16 -12.40 -4.26
N ILE A 54 21.02 -11.80 -5.45
CA ILE A 54 19.74 -11.76 -6.17
C ILE A 54 19.38 -13.15 -6.71
N ALA A 55 20.35 -13.90 -7.26
CA ALA A 55 20.14 -15.28 -7.69
C ALA A 55 19.67 -16.19 -6.54
N GLY A 56 20.16 -15.96 -5.32
CA GLY A 56 19.67 -16.64 -4.12
C GLY A 56 18.19 -16.37 -3.79
N LYS A 57 17.61 -15.29 -4.34
CA LYS A 57 16.21 -14.88 -4.16
C LYS A 57 15.32 -15.25 -5.36
N GLU A 58 15.85 -15.93 -6.39
CA GLU A 58 15.14 -16.25 -7.64
C GLU A 58 13.82 -17.01 -7.41
N ALA A 59 13.77 -17.89 -6.41
CA ALA A 59 12.56 -18.62 -6.04
C ALA A 59 11.37 -17.69 -5.73
N TYR A 60 11.64 -16.47 -5.25
CA TYR A 60 10.63 -15.42 -5.02
C TYR A 60 10.64 -14.35 -6.12
N LEU A 61 11.81 -13.88 -6.54
CA LEU A 61 12.04 -12.83 -7.52
C LEU A 61 12.26 -13.40 -8.93
N ASN A 62 11.26 -14.12 -9.45
CA ASN A 62 11.20 -14.50 -10.86
C ASN A 62 9.95 -13.88 -11.51
N ALA A 63 10.07 -13.54 -12.79
CA ALA A 63 9.04 -12.79 -13.53
C ALA A 63 7.66 -13.48 -13.49
N THR A 64 7.63 -14.81 -13.70
CA THR A 64 6.39 -15.59 -13.74
C THR A 64 5.68 -15.60 -12.39
N PHE A 65 6.41 -15.91 -11.31
CA PHE A 65 5.81 -15.96 -9.98
C PHE A 65 5.41 -14.56 -9.50
N PHE A 66 6.21 -13.54 -9.81
CA PHE A 66 5.91 -12.14 -9.51
C PHE A 66 4.60 -11.65 -10.14
N ILE A 67 4.38 -11.91 -11.44
CA ILE A 67 3.14 -11.48 -12.10
C ILE A 67 1.93 -12.28 -11.61
N ILE A 68 2.09 -13.58 -11.35
CA ILE A 68 1.03 -14.42 -10.78
C ILE A 68 0.60 -13.89 -9.41
N ARG A 69 1.57 -13.58 -8.52
CA ARG A 69 1.30 -13.00 -7.20
C ARG A 69 0.57 -11.67 -7.32
N THR A 70 1.05 -10.78 -8.18
CA THR A 70 0.40 -9.49 -8.47
C THR A 70 -1.05 -9.68 -8.91
N ILE A 71 -1.31 -10.60 -9.85
CA ILE A 71 -2.68 -10.92 -10.30
C ILE A 71 -3.52 -11.42 -9.14
N ILE A 72 -3.01 -12.32 -8.30
CA ILE A 72 -3.72 -12.85 -7.13
C ILE A 72 -4.11 -11.72 -6.17
N TYR A 73 -3.20 -10.80 -5.84
CA TYR A 73 -3.48 -9.67 -4.94
C TYR A 73 -4.63 -8.83 -5.48
N LEU A 74 -4.53 -8.44 -6.75
CA LEU A 74 -5.53 -7.60 -7.40
C LEU A 74 -6.88 -8.33 -7.53
N LEU A 75 -6.89 -9.62 -7.86
CA LEU A 75 -8.13 -10.41 -7.93
C LEU A 75 -8.82 -10.50 -6.58
N ILE A 76 -8.07 -10.76 -5.50
CA ILE A 76 -8.62 -10.82 -4.13
C ILE A 76 -9.22 -9.46 -3.78
N TRP A 77 -8.49 -8.36 -3.97
CA TRP A 77 -8.97 -7.03 -3.59
C TRP A 77 -10.20 -6.60 -4.40
N ASN A 78 -10.20 -6.82 -5.71
CA ASN A 78 -11.35 -6.52 -6.57
C ASN A 78 -12.57 -7.41 -6.25
N TYR A 79 -12.35 -8.69 -5.95
CA TYR A 79 -13.41 -9.61 -5.57
C TYR A 79 -14.12 -9.12 -4.30
N PHE A 80 -13.36 -8.80 -3.24
CA PHE A 80 -13.95 -8.34 -1.99
C PHE A 80 -14.58 -6.95 -2.13
N ALA A 81 -13.95 -6.01 -2.85
CA ALA A 81 -14.55 -4.71 -3.13
C ALA A 81 -15.91 -4.84 -3.84
N LYS A 82 -15.99 -5.67 -4.90
CA LYS A 82 -17.24 -5.93 -5.62
C LYS A 82 -18.27 -6.64 -4.76
N LYS A 83 -17.85 -7.65 -3.98
CA LYS A 83 -18.73 -8.42 -3.11
C LYS A 83 -19.35 -7.57 -2.01
N LEU A 84 -18.55 -6.77 -1.30
CA LEU A 84 -19.02 -5.91 -0.21
C LEU A 84 -19.98 -4.85 -0.74
N ARG A 85 -19.66 -4.20 -1.88
CA ARG A 85 -20.58 -3.25 -2.53
C ARG A 85 -21.89 -3.92 -2.95
N LYS A 86 -21.82 -5.11 -3.58
CA LYS A 86 -23.01 -5.87 -3.97
C LYS A 86 -23.89 -6.20 -2.77
N LEU A 87 -23.31 -6.69 -1.67
CA LEU A 87 -24.05 -7.01 -0.45
C LEU A 87 -24.70 -5.77 0.16
N SER A 88 -24.00 -4.62 0.15
CA SER A 88 -24.59 -3.39 0.66
C SER A 88 -25.72 -2.82 -0.21
N ILE A 89 -25.76 -3.08 -1.52
CA ILE A 89 -26.89 -2.68 -2.37
C ILE A 89 -28.09 -3.61 -2.12
N LEU A 90 -27.83 -4.92 -1.98
CA LEU A 90 -28.88 -5.90 -1.67
C LEU A 90 -29.51 -5.67 -0.30
N GLU A 91 -28.72 -5.23 0.69
CA GLU A 91 -29.19 -4.80 2.01
C GLU A 91 -30.25 -3.69 1.90
N ASP A 92 -30.03 -2.69 1.04
CA ASP A 92 -30.98 -1.60 0.81
C ASP A 92 -32.25 -2.06 0.07
N THR A 93 -32.10 -2.94 -0.94
CA THR A 93 -33.24 -3.37 -1.78
C THR A 93 -34.16 -4.36 -1.06
N ASN A 94 -33.59 -5.32 -0.34
CA ASN A 94 -34.35 -6.45 0.23
C ASN A 94 -34.63 -6.29 1.73
N GLY A 95 -33.92 -5.39 2.41
CA GLY A 95 -34.02 -5.20 3.85
C GLY A 95 -33.53 -6.39 4.68
N GLY A 96 -33.71 -6.29 6.00
CA GLY A 96 -33.31 -7.30 6.97
C GLY A 96 -31.80 -7.35 7.25
N ILE A 97 -31.39 -8.27 8.13
CA ILE A 97 -30.01 -8.35 8.65
C ILE A 97 -29.14 -9.41 7.97
N SER A 98 -29.69 -10.21 7.07
CA SER A 98 -28.97 -11.34 6.47
C SER A 98 -27.77 -10.88 5.61
N TYR A 99 -27.99 -9.87 4.76
CA TYR A 99 -26.92 -9.30 3.92
C TYR A 99 -25.88 -8.56 4.74
N HIS A 100 -26.30 -7.86 5.81
CA HIS A 100 -25.41 -7.25 6.78
C HIS A 100 -24.47 -8.28 7.40
N ASN A 101 -25.02 -9.36 7.98
CA ASN A 101 -24.25 -10.43 8.62
C ASN A 101 -23.30 -11.12 7.63
N THR A 102 -23.74 -11.30 6.38
CA THR A 102 -22.88 -11.85 5.32
C THR A 102 -21.76 -10.87 4.95
N GLY A 103 -22.04 -9.57 4.92
CA GLY A 103 -21.05 -8.51 4.72
C GLY A 103 -20.00 -8.45 5.83
N VAL A 104 -20.41 -8.62 7.08
CA VAL A 104 -19.50 -8.72 8.23
C VAL A 104 -18.57 -9.93 8.09
N LYS A 105 -19.11 -11.12 7.76
CA LYS A 105 -18.30 -12.32 7.50
C LYS A 105 -17.34 -12.13 6.32
N ALA A 106 -17.80 -11.51 5.23
CA ALA A 106 -16.95 -11.20 4.09
C ALA A 106 -15.82 -10.22 4.45
N SER A 107 -16.11 -9.22 5.29
CA SER A 107 -15.12 -8.28 5.79
C SER A 107 -14.09 -8.96 6.70
N ALA A 108 -14.51 -9.89 7.55
CA ALA A 108 -13.62 -10.69 8.39
C ALA A 108 -12.61 -11.50 7.55
N TRP A 109 -13.09 -12.18 6.52
CA TRP A 109 -12.21 -12.87 5.57
C TRP A 109 -11.29 -11.90 4.83
N PHE A 110 -11.83 -10.78 4.35
CA PHE A 110 -11.04 -9.78 3.66
C PHE A 110 -9.91 -9.24 4.53
N MET A 111 -10.14 -8.97 5.82
CA MET A 111 -9.09 -8.48 6.73
C MET A 111 -7.90 -9.44 6.78
N VAL A 112 -8.13 -10.75 6.87
CA VAL A 112 -7.05 -11.76 6.90
C VAL A 112 -6.30 -11.80 5.56
N PHE A 113 -7.02 -11.88 4.44
CA PHE A 113 -6.39 -11.89 3.12
C PHE A 113 -5.65 -10.59 2.84
N PHE A 114 -6.23 -9.46 3.20
CA PHE A 114 -5.64 -8.14 2.99
C PHE A 114 -4.38 -7.95 3.84
N ALA A 115 -4.36 -8.39 5.10
CA ALA A 115 -3.16 -8.31 5.95
C ALA A 115 -1.96 -9.02 5.31
N ILE A 116 -2.17 -10.22 4.76
CA ILE A 116 -1.10 -10.99 4.10
C ILE A 116 -0.74 -10.38 2.74
N THR A 117 -1.74 -10.14 1.90
CA THR A 117 -1.51 -9.70 0.51
C THR A 117 -0.98 -8.26 0.42
N SER A 118 -1.36 -7.37 1.33
CA SER A 118 -0.81 -5.99 1.37
C SER A 118 0.66 -5.98 1.76
N ALA A 119 1.06 -6.79 2.76
CA ALA A 119 2.46 -6.94 3.13
C ALA A 119 3.28 -7.51 1.97
N MET A 120 2.83 -8.60 1.35
CA MET A 120 3.54 -9.17 0.20
C MET A 120 3.57 -8.22 -1.00
N ALA A 121 2.48 -7.49 -1.28
CA ALA A 121 2.45 -6.49 -2.33
C ALA A 121 3.45 -5.35 -2.08
N SER A 122 3.67 -4.94 -0.83
CA SER A 122 4.70 -3.95 -0.50
C SER A 122 6.12 -4.48 -0.79
N TRP A 123 6.37 -5.76 -0.54
CA TRP A 123 7.64 -6.40 -0.84
C TRP A 123 7.86 -6.47 -2.35
N ASP A 124 6.84 -6.91 -3.08
CA ASP A 124 6.90 -7.05 -4.52
C ASP A 124 7.01 -5.70 -5.23
N TRP A 125 6.13 -4.75 -4.94
CA TRP A 125 5.98 -3.54 -5.76
C TRP A 125 6.90 -2.40 -5.36
N ILE A 126 7.42 -2.40 -4.14
CA ILE A 126 8.21 -1.28 -3.62
C ILE A 126 9.57 -1.77 -3.13
N MET A 127 9.61 -2.76 -2.23
CA MET A 127 10.89 -3.22 -1.67
C MET A 127 11.79 -3.86 -2.74
N SER A 128 11.23 -4.65 -3.65
CA SER A 128 12.02 -5.36 -4.68
C SER A 128 12.66 -4.44 -5.73
N ILE A 129 12.34 -3.13 -5.74
CA ILE A 129 13.07 -2.13 -6.54
C ILE A 129 14.56 -2.16 -6.18
N ASP A 130 14.89 -2.40 -4.91
CA ASP A 130 16.24 -2.67 -4.41
C ASP A 130 16.26 -4.04 -3.69
N ALA A 131 16.73 -5.07 -4.39
CA ALA A 131 16.67 -6.46 -3.94
C ALA A 131 17.89 -6.84 -3.11
N HIS A 132 18.86 -5.94 -2.94
CA HIS A 132 19.91 -6.11 -1.94
C HIS A 132 19.37 -5.78 -0.55
N TRP A 133 18.47 -4.79 -0.48
CA TRP A 133 17.88 -4.37 0.78
C TRP A 133 16.66 -5.20 1.18
N PHE A 134 16.46 -5.36 2.50
CA PHE A 134 15.26 -5.97 3.07
C PHE A 134 14.95 -5.37 4.43
N SER A 135 13.66 -5.36 4.80
CA SER A 135 13.23 -4.94 6.14
C SER A 135 11.89 -5.55 6.51
N THR A 136 11.82 -6.16 7.70
CA THR A 136 10.63 -6.89 8.16
C THR A 136 9.44 -5.96 8.45
N ILE A 137 9.70 -4.75 8.98
CA ILE A 137 8.66 -3.76 9.32
C ILE A 137 8.09 -3.04 8.10
N PHE A 138 8.73 -3.18 6.93
CA PHE A 138 8.40 -2.41 5.73
C PHE A 138 6.94 -2.57 5.29
N GLY A 139 6.37 -3.78 5.38
CA GLY A 139 4.97 -3.99 5.01
C GLY A 139 3.98 -3.24 5.90
N TRP A 140 4.26 -3.15 7.21
CA TRP A 140 3.45 -2.38 8.15
C TRP A 140 3.63 -0.88 7.98
N TYR A 141 4.84 -0.44 7.63
CA TYR A 141 5.14 0.94 7.28
C TYR A 141 4.30 1.40 6.07
N ILE A 142 4.30 0.64 4.97
CA ILE A 142 3.51 0.94 3.77
C ILE A 142 2.01 0.85 4.05
N PHE A 143 1.56 -0.11 4.86
CA PHE A 143 0.15 -0.20 5.27
C PHE A 143 -0.31 1.07 6.02
N ALA A 144 0.50 1.58 6.96
CA ALA A 144 0.16 2.79 7.71
C ALA A 144 0.02 4.00 6.77
N GLU A 145 0.90 4.10 5.78
CA GLU A 145 0.83 5.13 4.72
C GLU A 145 -0.47 5.02 3.92
N TRP A 146 -0.80 3.83 3.41
CA TRP A 146 -2.04 3.60 2.66
C TRP A 146 -3.30 3.88 3.48
N ALA A 147 -3.29 3.55 4.77
CA ALA A 147 -4.40 3.85 5.67
C ALA A 147 -4.59 5.36 5.84
N ALA A 148 -3.52 6.12 6.10
CA ALA A 148 -3.57 7.58 6.21
C ALA A 148 -4.11 8.23 4.92
N ILE A 149 -3.60 7.80 3.76
CA ILE A 149 -4.08 8.27 2.44
C ILE A 149 -5.56 7.90 2.24
N GLY A 150 -5.96 6.68 2.59
CA GLY A 150 -7.34 6.20 2.45
C GLY A 150 -8.34 7.01 3.28
N PHE A 151 -8.08 7.20 4.57
CA PHE A 151 -8.95 8.00 5.44
C PHE A 151 -8.98 9.47 5.04
N THR A 152 -7.85 10.04 4.62
CA THR A 152 -7.79 11.42 4.11
C THR A 152 -8.62 11.56 2.85
N THR A 153 -8.54 10.60 1.92
CA THR A 153 -9.35 10.59 0.70
C THR A 153 -10.83 10.52 1.03
N ILE A 154 -11.24 9.64 1.94
CA ILE A 154 -12.64 9.55 2.40
C ILE A 154 -13.10 10.88 2.98
N LEU A 155 -12.31 11.49 3.87
CA LEU A 155 -12.63 12.80 4.47
C LEU A 155 -12.82 13.88 3.40
N LEU A 156 -11.88 14.01 2.45
CA LEU A 156 -11.94 15.03 1.41
C LEU A 156 -13.19 14.87 0.53
N PHE A 157 -13.51 13.64 0.10
CA PHE A 157 -14.74 13.38 -0.66
C PHE A 157 -16.00 13.62 0.17
N THR A 158 -16.02 13.25 1.46
CA THR A 158 -17.13 13.54 2.37
C THR A 158 -17.35 15.05 2.52
N LEU A 159 -16.30 15.84 2.74
CA LEU A 159 -16.39 17.29 2.86
C LEU A 159 -16.87 17.93 1.56
N TYR A 160 -16.33 17.48 0.42
CA TYR A 160 -16.75 17.95 -0.90
C TYR A 160 -18.25 17.70 -1.14
N LEU A 161 -18.71 16.46 -0.96
CA LEU A 161 -20.12 16.08 -1.18
C LEU A 161 -21.07 16.74 -0.17
N LYS A 162 -20.63 16.92 1.08
CA LYS A 162 -21.38 17.67 2.10
C LYS A 162 -21.55 19.13 1.70
N ARG A 163 -20.49 19.79 1.22
CA ARG A 163 -20.54 21.18 0.72
C ARG A 163 -21.50 21.34 -0.46
N GLN A 164 -21.62 20.32 -1.30
CA GLN A 164 -22.58 20.28 -2.43
C GLN A 164 -24.01 19.91 -2.01
N GLY A 165 -24.27 19.62 -0.73
CA GLY A 165 -25.60 19.29 -0.22
C GLY A 165 -26.03 17.83 -0.40
N TYR A 166 -25.17 16.94 -0.89
CA TYR A 166 -25.49 15.52 -1.10
C TYR A 166 -25.44 14.66 0.18
N LEU A 167 -24.82 15.16 1.26
CA LEU A 167 -24.63 14.43 2.51
C LEU A 167 -25.20 15.21 3.72
N GLN A 168 -26.52 15.39 3.74
CA GLN A 168 -27.21 16.17 4.79
C GLN A 168 -27.10 15.55 6.18
N GLU A 169 -27.06 14.22 6.26
CA GLU A 169 -27.00 13.47 7.53
C GLU A 169 -25.59 13.46 8.16
N VAL A 170 -24.56 13.89 7.43
CA VAL A 170 -23.20 13.93 7.95
C VAL A 170 -23.03 15.19 8.82
N ASN A 171 -22.95 15.01 10.13
CA ASN A 171 -22.66 16.07 11.10
C ASN A 171 -21.15 16.22 11.41
N GLU A 172 -20.81 17.14 12.33
CA GLU A 172 -19.43 17.44 12.74
C GLU A 172 -18.76 16.26 13.46
N ASN A 173 -19.51 15.45 14.22
CA ASN A 173 -18.94 14.29 14.92
C ASN A 173 -18.36 13.26 13.94
N HIS A 174 -19.06 12.99 12.82
CA HIS A 174 -18.55 12.09 11.78
C HIS A 174 -17.25 12.61 11.15
N ILE A 175 -17.15 13.92 10.93
CA ILE A 175 -15.95 14.57 10.37
C ILE A 175 -14.80 14.50 11.38
N HIS A 176 -15.09 14.79 12.65
CA HIS A 176 -14.13 14.72 13.74
C HIS A 176 -13.59 13.28 13.92
N ASP A 177 -14.45 12.26 13.83
CA ASP A 177 -14.03 10.86 13.92
C ASP A 177 -13.15 10.43 12.73
N LEU A 178 -13.42 10.90 11.51
CA LEU A 178 -12.50 10.71 10.38
C LEU A 178 -11.15 11.41 10.63
N GLY A 179 -11.18 12.62 11.20
CA GLY A 179 -9.97 13.33 11.62
C GLY A 179 -9.12 12.55 12.62
N LYS A 180 -9.75 11.92 13.62
CA LYS A 180 -9.07 11.04 14.58
C LYS A 180 -8.40 9.85 13.89
N TRP A 181 -9.03 9.23 12.89
CA TRP A 181 -8.42 8.13 12.15
C TRP A 181 -7.19 8.58 11.36
N ILE A 182 -7.26 9.73 10.68
CA ILE A 182 -6.12 10.31 9.96
C ILE A 182 -4.97 10.58 10.94
N PHE A 183 -5.27 11.23 12.08
CA PHE A 183 -4.30 11.51 13.11
C PHE A 183 -3.69 10.24 13.74
N ALA A 184 -4.51 9.23 14.02
CA ALA A 184 -4.03 7.97 14.55
C ALA A 184 -3.06 7.28 13.58
N PHE A 185 -3.39 7.22 12.29
CA PHE A 185 -2.52 6.60 11.29
C PHE A 185 -1.28 7.44 10.98
N SER A 186 -1.31 8.77 11.14
CA SER A 186 -0.11 9.60 11.03
C SER A 186 0.90 9.30 12.15
N LEU A 187 0.42 9.06 13.38
CA LEU A 187 1.25 8.61 14.49
C LEU A 187 1.81 7.20 14.28
N VAL A 188 0.98 6.26 13.79
CA VAL A 188 1.44 4.90 13.46
C VAL A 188 2.50 4.95 12.38
N TRP A 189 2.28 5.72 11.31
CA TRP A 189 3.26 5.91 10.24
C TRP A 189 4.58 6.47 10.80
N THR A 190 4.51 7.51 11.64
CA THR A 190 5.69 8.13 12.27
C THR A 190 6.47 7.11 13.12
N TYR A 191 5.75 6.31 13.91
CA TYR A 191 6.36 5.25 14.71
C TYR A 191 7.07 4.22 13.84
N MET A 192 6.43 3.73 12.77
CA MET A 192 7.02 2.73 11.88
C MET A 192 8.24 3.29 11.14
N TRP A 193 8.14 4.52 10.62
CA TRP A 193 9.23 5.23 9.98
C TRP A 193 10.43 5.38 10.92
N PHE A 194 10.18 5.87 12.14
CA PHE A 194 11.24 6.10 13.12
C PHE A 194 11.87 4.80 13.60
N SER A 195 11.06 3.77 13.88
CA SER A 195 11.55 2.47 14.33
C SER A 195 12.41 1.80 13.27
N GLN A 196 12.00 1.87 11.99
CA GLN A 196 12.80 1.34 10.89
C GLN A 196 14.12 2.09 10.74
N PHE A 197 14.06 3.43 10.75
CA PHE A 197 15.25 4.27 10.61
C PHE A 197 16.22 4.06 11.77
N MET A 198 15.73 4.14 13.00
CA MET A 198 16.54 4.09 14.22
C MET A 198 17.26 2.74 14.35
N LEU A 199 16.58 1.62 14.10
CA LEU A 199 17.19 0.30 14.25
C LEU A 199 18.31 0.06 13.22
N ILE A 200 18.10 0.45 11.96
CA ILE A 200 19.12 0.32 10.91
C ILE A 200 20.29 1.27 11.18
N TRP A 201 19.99 2.52 11.58
CA TRP A 201 21.02 3.51 11.93
C TRP A 201 21.85 3.08 13.14
N TYR A 202 21.23 2.48 14.15
CA TYR A 202 21.89 2.08 15.40
C TYR A 202 22.80 0.87 15.21
N ALA A 203 22.35 -0.17 14.48
CA ALA A 203 23.14 -1.37 14.23
C ALA A 203 24.19 -1.18 13.13
N ASN A 204 23.92 -0.28 12.18
CA ASN A 204 24.81 0.14 11.11
C ASN A 204 25.47 -1.02 10.31
N ILE A 205 24.68 -2.05 9.98
CA ILE A 205 25.15 -3.19 9.17
C ILE A 205 25.29 -2.71 7.70
N PRO A 206 26.46 -2.88 7.05
CA PRO A 206 26.74 -2.25 5.75
C PRO A 206 25.69 -2.50 4.65
N GLU A 207 25.15 -3.72 4.57
CA GLU A 207 24.15 -4.11 3.56
C GLU A 207 22.81 -3.39 3.76
N GLU A 208 22.37 -3.20 5.01
CA GLU A 208 21.06 -2.60 5.32
C GLU A 208 21.09 -1.07 5.29
N VAL A 209 22.26 -0.48 5.56
CA VAL A 209 22.46 0.96 5.68
C VAL A 209 22.46 1.66 4.32
N ALA A 210 22.83 0.94 3.25
CA ALA A 210 22.87 1.45 1.88
C ALA A 210 21.58 2.19 1.46
N TYR A 211 20.43 1.70 1.93
CA TYR A 211 19.13 2.33 1.67
C TYR A 211 19.03 3.77 2.23
N TYR A 212 19.55 4.01 3.43
CA TYR A 212 19.48 5.32 4.10
C TYR A 212 20.63 6.23 3.71
N THR A 213 21.84 5.70 3.46
CA THR A 213 22.96 6.52 2.95
C THR A 213 22.62 7.09 1.57
N ALA A 214 22.04 6.28 0.68
CA ALA A 214 21.55 6.74 -0.63
C ALA A 214 20.48 7.86 -0.53
N ARG A 215 19.77 7.98 0.60
CA ARG A 215 18.72 8.99 0.82
C ARG A 215 19.21 10.22 1.59
N LEU A 216 20.18 10.04 2.49
CA LEU A 216 20.67 11.09 3.39
C LEU A 216 21.94 11.78 2.89
N GLU A 217 22.82 11.04 2.21
CA GLU A 217 24.14 11.52 1.77
C GLU A 217 24.10 12.00 0.33
N VAL A 218 23.27 11.38 -0.53
CA VAL A 218 23.03 11.87 -1.88
C VAL A 218 22.16 13.12 -1.80
N HIS A 219 22.69 14.25 -2.28
CA HIS A 219 22.08 15.59 -2.14
C HIS A 219 20.63 15.70 -2.60
N ASN A 220 20.18 14.82 -3.50
CA ASN A 220 18.86 14.92 -4.15
C ASN A 220 17.69 14.54 -3.23
N TYR A 221 17.90 13.68 -2.23
CA TYR A 221 16.79 13.09 -1.46
C TYR A 221 16.72 13.54 0.00
N LYS A 222 17.80 14.14 0.53
CA LYS A 222 17.88 14.54 1.93
C LYS A 222 16.75 15.49 2.34
N PHE A 223 16.44 16.48 1.50
CA PHE A 223 15.32 17.38 1.74
C PHE A 223 13.99 16.62 1.80
N LEU A 224 13.69 15.80 0.78
CA LEU A 224 12.44 15.03 0.71
C LEU A 224 12.29 14.06 1.89
N PHE A 225 13.38 13.43 2.31
CA PHE A 225 13.41 12.53 3.46
C PHE A 225 12.93 13.23 4.74
N TRP A 226 13.51 14.38 5.10
CA TRP A 226 13.10 15.12 6.29
C TRP A 226 11.77 15.89 6.11
N PHE A 227 11.49 16.35 4.90
CA PHE A 227 10.23 17.01 4.57
C PHE A 227 9.03 16.07 4.73
N SER A 228 9.21 14.77 4.44
CA SER A 228 8.18 13.76 4.71
C SER A 228 7.78 13.71 6.19
N MET A 229 8.73 13.85 7.12
CA MET A 229 8.45 13.91 8.55
C MET A 229 7.70 15.19 8.93
N LEU A 230 8.05 16.32 8.32
CA LEU A 230 7.35 17.58 8.56
C LEU A 230 5.86 17.47 8.19
N ILE A 231 5.55 16.93 7.00
CA ILE A 231 4.17 16.79 6.51
C ILE A 231 3.39 15.69 7.24
N ASN A 232 4.01 14.54 7.49
CA ASN A 232 3.27 13.38 8.01
C ASN A 232 3.22 13.33 9.54
N PHE A 233 4.07 14.08 10.24
CA PHE A 233 4.10 14.11 11.70
C PHE A 233 3.87 15.50 12.29
N ILE A 234 4.70 16.49 11.92
CA ILE A 234 4.69 17.81 12.58
C ILE A 234 3.41 18.60 12.26
N PHE A 235 2.96 18.59 11.00
CA PHE A 235 1.73 19.29 10.63
C PHE A 235 0.46 18.65 11.22
N PRO A 236 0.29 17.31 11.22
CA PRO A 236 -0.90 16.69 11.80
C PRO A 236 -0.99 16.77 13.32
N ILE A 237 0.13 16.99 14.03
CA ILE A 237 0.15 17.00 15.50
C ILE A 237 -0.11 18.38 16.13
N ILE A 238 0.09 19.47 15.38
CA ILE A 238 -0.10 20.86 15.81
C ILE A 238 -1.48 21.35 15.37
#